data_AF-A0A5D2A0H0-F1
#
_entry.id   AF-A0A5D2A0H0-F1
#
_cell.length_a   1.000
_cell.length_b   1.000
_cell.length_c   1.000
_cell.angle_alpha   90.00
_cell.angle_beta   90.00
_cell.angle_gamma   90.00
#
_symmetry.space_group_name_H-M   'P 1'
#
loop_
_entity.id
_entity.type
_entity.pdbx_description
1 polymer ?
#
loop_
_entity_poly.entity_id
_entity_poly.type
_entity_poly.pdbx_seq_one_letter_code
_entity_poly.pdbx_strand_id
1 'polypeptide(L)' 'MVLKGHFFVYVGEVDEKKRFIVPLSLLKHPSFQILLSQAEEEFGFNHAKGALTIPYSEEAFIDLTCNLHSS' A
#
# COMPACT_ATOMS: atom_id res chain seq x y z
N MET A 1 -14.61 -5.98 -8.15
CA MET A 1 -15.45 -5.18 -7.24
C MET A 1 -14.59 -4.76 -6.07
N VAL A 2 -14.46 -3.46 -5.79
CA VAL A 2 -13.85 -2.99 -4.54
C VAL A 2 -14.96 -3.01 -3.47
N LEU A 3 -14.68 -3.55 -2.29
CA LEU A 3 -15.59 -3.38 -1.16
C LEU A 3 -15.61 -1.89 -0.82
N LYS A 4 -16.80 -1.30 -0.70
CA LYS A 4 -16.95 0.09 -0.25
C LYS A 4 -16.13 0.26 1.03
N GLY A 5 -15.18 1.20 1.04
CA GLY A 5 -14.27 1.36 2.18
C GLY A 5 -12.90 0.69 2.06
N HIS A 6 -12.57 0.03 0.94
CA HIS A 6 -11.28 -0.62 0.72
C HIS A 6 -10.63 -0.20 -0.60
N PHE A 7 -9.33 -0.39 -0.72
CA PHE A 7 -8.57 -0.16 -1.94
C PHE A 7 -7.53 -1.27 -2.17
N PHE A 8 -6.97 -1.30 -3.38
CA PHE A 8 -5.98 -2.30 -3.77
C PHE A 8 -4.58 -1.73 -3.71
N VAL A 9 -3.67 -2.49 -3.11
CA VAL A 9 -2.23 -2.22 -3.09
C VAL A 9 -1.50 -3.38 -3.75
N TYR A 10 -0.52 -3.08 -4.58
CA TYR A 10 0.39 -4.06 -5.16
C TYR A 10 1.72 -3.99 -4.43
N VAL A 11 2.19 -5.12 -3.91
CA VAL A 11 3.41 -5.21 -3.09
C VAL A 11 4.30 -6.29 -3.68
N GLY A 12 5.60 -6.03 -3.77
CA GLY A 12 6.60 -6.96 -4.27
C GLY A 12 7.30 -6.52 -5.56
N GLU A 13 8.23 -7.37 -6.02
CA GLU A 13 9.06 -7.19 -7.21
C GLU A 13 8.23 -7.02 -8.48
N VAL A 14 8.81 -6.41 -9.52
CA VAL A 14 8.10 -6.02 -10.76
C VAL A 14 7.34 -7.19 -11.40
N ASP A 15 7.92 -8.40 -11.34
CA ASP A 15 7.38 -9.62 -11.93
C ASP A 15 6.53 -10.47 -10.95
N GLU A 16 6.56 -10.18 -9.64
CA GLU A 16 5.86 -10.95 -8.59
C GLU A 16 5.02 -10.05 -7.64
N LYS A 17 4.31 -9.07 -8.21
CA LYS A 17 3.44 -8.19 -7.41
C LYS A 17 2.22 -8.95 -6.88
N LYS A 18 2.12 -9.07 -5.56
CA LYS A 18 0.91 -9.53 -4.87
C LYS A 18 -0.06 -8.39 -4.63
N ARG A 19 -1.35 -8.69 -4.78
CA ARG A 19 -2.43 -7.74 -4.58
C ARG A 19 -3.03 -7.89 -3.19
N PHE A 20 -2.96 -6.84 -2.41
CA PHE A 20 -3.58 -6.74 -1.09
C PHE A 20 -4.84 -5.87 -1.16
N ILE A 21 -5.83 -6.25 -0.37
CA ILE A 21 -7.03 -5.44 -0.12
C ILE A 21 -6.87 -4.86 1.27
N VAL A 22 -6.84 -3.54 1.35
CA VAL A 22 -6.67 -2.82 2.61
C VAL A 22 -7.79 -1.80 2.81
N PRO A 23 -8.19 -1.53 4.07
CA PRO A 23 -9.23 -0.56 4.35
C PRO A 23 -8.74 0.87 4.07
N LEU A 24 -9.63 1.73 3.59
CA LEU A 24 -9.37 3.16 3.36
C LEU A 24 -9.01 3.91 4.64
N SER A 25 -9.35 3.39 5.82
CA SER A 25 -8.92 3.95 7.11
C SER A 25 -7.40 4.00 7.22
N LEU A 26 -6.69 3.06 6.58
CA LEU A 26 -5.24 3.01 6.57
C LEU A 26 -4.62 4.24 5.90
N LEU A 27 -5.26 4.81 4.88
CA LEU A 27 -4.83 6.05 4.22
C LEU A 27 -4.81 7.26 5.17
N LYS A 28 -5.58 7.20 6.27
CA LYS A 28 -5.62 8.27 7.27
C LYS A 28 -4.54 8.08 8.34
N HIS A 29 -3.87 6.94 8.38
CA HIS A 29 -2.84 6.70 9.38
C HIS A 29 -1.54 7.42 9.01
N PRO A 30 -0.93 8.21 9.91
CA PRO A 30 0.28 8.98 9.63
C PRO A 30 1.41 8.12 9.06
N SER A 31 1.68 6.96 9.67
CA SER A 31 2.74 6.05 9.17
C SER A 31 2.48 5.53 7.76
N PHE A 32 1.21 5.32 7.39
CA PHE A 32 0.87 4.90 6.04
C PHE A 32 1.05 6.07 5.05
N GLN A 33 0.72 7.30 5.44
CA GLN A 33 0.98 8.48 4.61
C GLN A 33 2.47 8.72 4.36
N ILE A 34 3.32 8.47 5.37
CA ILE A 34 4.78 8.52 5.21
C ILE A 34 5.22 7.48 4.19
N LEU A 35 4.72 6.23 4.30
CA LEU A 35 5.01 5.17 3.35
C LEU A 35 4.57 5.54 1.92
N LEU A 36 3.40 6.16 1.76
CA LEU A 36 2.91 6.66 0.47
C LEU A 36 3.84 7.73 -0.10
N SER A 37 4.26 8.68 0.72
CA SER A 37 5.17 9.76 0.31
C SER A 37 6.54 9.21 -0.10
N GLN A 38 7.04 8.19 0.59
CA GLN A 38 8.30 7.52 0.24
C GLN A 38 8.17 6.76 -1.09
N ALA A 39 7.07 6.02 -1.28
CA ALA A 39 6.81 5.32 -2.54
C ALA A 39 6.62 6.30 -3.71
N GLU A 40 6.01 7.45 -3.47
CA GLU A 40 5.87 8.54 -4.43
C GLU A 40 7.23 9.15 -4.82
N GLU A 41 8.10 9.44 -3.86
CA GLU A 41 9.42 10.01 -4.13
C GLU A 41 10.30 9.06 -4.95
N GLU A 42 10.21 7.75 -4.70
CA GLU A 42 11.05 6.74 -5.34
C GLU A 42 10.53 6.32 -6.74
N PHE A 43 9.21 6.25 -6.95
CA PHE A 43 8.63 5.73 -8.20
C PHE A 43 7.78 6.74 -8.99
N GLY A 44 7.46 7.89 -8.39
CA GLY A 44 6.52 8.85 -8.93
C GLY A 44 5.07 8.34 -8.99
N PHE A 45 4.14 9.26 -9.29
CA PHE A 45 2.71 8.94 -9.40
C PHE A 45 2.30 8.19 -10.68
N ASN A 46 3.24 7.65 -11.45
CA ASN A 46 2.93 7.05 -12.75
C ASN A 46 2.31 5.65 -12.60
N HIS A 47 1.13 5.61 -12.00
CA HIS A 47 0.33 4.42 -11.81
C HIS A 47 -0.78 4.41 -12.87
N ALA A 48 -0.50 3.75 -14.00
CA ALA A 48 -1.38 3.68 -15.17
C ALA A 48 -2.82 3.17 -14.91
N LYS A 49 -3.15 2.73 -13.69
CA LYS A 49 -4.46 2.18 -13.31
C LYS A 49 -4.97 2.64 -11.94
N GLY A 50 -4.42 3.73 -11.39
CA GLY A 50 -4.85 4.24 -10.06
C GLY A 50 -4.59 3.24 -8.92
N ALA A 51 -3.67 2.32 -9.14
CA ALA A 51 -3.31 1.29 -8.18
C ALA A 51 -2.00 1.65 -7.51
N LEU A 52 -1.98 1.57 -6.19
CA LEU A 52 -0.85 1.97 -5.39
C LEU A 52 0.18 0.84 -5.38
N THR A 53 1.41 1.12 -5.82
CA THR A 53 2.49 0.14 -5.82
C THR A 53 3.43 0.48 -4.67
N ILE A 54 3.65 -0.47 -3.77
CA ILE A 54 4.55 -0.33 -2.64
C ILE A 54 5.81 -1.17 -2.93
N PRO A 55 7.00 -0.56 -2.90
CA PRO A 55 8.27 -1.22 -3.28
C PRO A 55 8.89 -2.09 -2.18
N TYR A 56 8.23 -2.21 -1.04
CA TYR A 56 8.74 -3.02 0.07
C TYR A 56 8.50 -4.51 -0.15
N SER A 57 9.30 -5.33 0.55
CA SER A 57 9.01 -6.75 0.67
C SER A 57 7.61 -6.96 1.24
N GLU A 58 6.97 -8.03 0.80
CA GLU A 58 5.65 -8.44 1.32
C GLU A 58 5.63 -8.47 2.85
N GLU A 59 6.71 -8.97 3.47
CA GLU A 59 6.88 -9.05 4.92
C GLU A 59 6.83 -7.68 5.60
N ALA A 60 7.52 -6.68 5.05
CA ALA A 60 7.52 -5.33 5.62
C ALA A 60 6.15 -4.66 5.49
N PHE A 61 5.43 -4.91 4.39
CA PHE A 61 4.06 -4.41 4.23
C PHE A 61 3.10 -5.08 5.23
N ILE A 62 3.20 -6.40 5.42
CA ILE A 62 2.39 -7.15 6.38
C ILE A 62 2.65 -6.64 7.80
N ASP A 63 3.92 -6.53 8.21
CA ASP A 63 4.30 -6.05 9.54
C ASP A 63 3.75 -4.65 9.82
N LEU A 64 3.89 -3.74 8.85
CA LEU A 64 3.30 -2.41 8.93
C LEU A 64 1.78 -2.47 9.11
N THR A 65 1.06 -3.24 8.28
CA THR A 65 -0.40 -3.35 8.40
C THR A 65 -0.86 -3.99 9.71
N CYS A 66 -0.11 -4.96 10.25
CA CYS A 66 -0.40 -5.59 11.55
C CYS A 66 -0.23 -4.60 12.72
N ASN A 67 0.84 -3.81 12.69
CA ASN A 67 1.11 -2.80 13.71
C ASN A 67 0.07 -1.65 13.66
N LEU A 68 -0.40 -1.30 12.46
CA LEU A 68 -1.42 -0.27 12.25
C LEU A 68 -2.84 -0.67 12.69
N HIS A 69 -3.14 -1.96 12.80
CA HIS A 69 -4.44 -2.46 13.24
C HIS A 69 -4.58 -2.54 14.78
N SER A 70 -3.49 -2.27 15.51
CA SER A 70 -3.41 -2.48 16.96
C SER A 70 -3.51 -1.19 17.79
N SER A 71 -3.83 -0.04 17.18
CA SER A 71 -3.91 1.28 17.84
C SER A 71 -5.33 1.86 17.84
#